data_AF-A0A814HEV4-F1
#
_entry.id   AF-A0A814HEV4-F1
#
_cell.length_a   1.000
_cell.length_b   1.000
_cell.length_c   1.000
_cell.angle_alpha   90.00
_cell.angle_beta   90.00
_cell.angle_gamma   90.00
#
_symmetry.space_group_name_H-M   'P 1'
#
loop_
_entity.id
_entity.type
_entity.pdbx_description
1 polymer ?
#
loop_
_entity_poly.entity_id
_entity_poly.type
_entity_poly.pdbx_seq_one_letter_code
_entity_poly.pdbx_strand_id
1 'polypeptide(L)'
;MGPVYRIPPYYYIHVLDQNTSVTRLEIGPQKFFKQDNETIVFGPDKMITLPPRHYCVIENPVVKNEDDQAQFDKNGQAKLLHGSQDVRLENDYKEPFPLYPGEVLKQAATLLKYVAANSALRLKAVLDFDDNGEQRKAGDEWLFEGPGTYIPRKEVSVEEHIAATVIGPNQALRLSAKKELIDRMGQRRVAGENWLIKQLGAYLPMAYETVVSIENAYVVTDKKALHLRALKTFIDDFGQTRNNGDEWLITKEQTETHILNVYEQLVTIVDITTFNSRQYCVIVNPVSCDGKNQWGKKKLVVGDKSFFLQPNEQLEKGIQDVYVLCEDEGIIVKCIESFGDEIDNVTRVPGDKWVIRGPREYIPPVQVEVLQKRKAIPLDENEGIYVRDLKTGRVRAIVGNTYMLTQDEELWEKELPLSIEEFLQRDSLVERRAKTTVTSSLQTTKRDKSRLVTYRVPQNQAVQIIMERS
;
A
#
# COMPACT_ATOMS: atom_id res chain seq x y z
N MET A 1 -58.44 -46.85 53.89
CA MET A 1 -58.23 -45.40 53.66
C MET A 1 -57.18 -45.28 52.58
N GLY A 2 -57.59 -45.11 51.31
CA GLY A 2 -56.63 -44.88 50.24
C GLY A 2 -55.94 -43.53 50.43
N PRO A 3 -54.67 -43.37 50.04
CA PRO A 3 -53.96 -42.09 50.17
C PRO A 3 -54.63 -41.06 49.25
N VAL A 4 -55.26 -40.05 49.85
CA VAL A 4 -55.84 -38.91 49.13
C VAL A 4 -54.72 -37.93 48.79
N TYR A 5 -54.57 -37.60 47.51
CA TYR A 5 -53.58 -36.63 47.05
C TYR A 5 -54.27 -35.32 46.70
N ARG A 6 -53.88 -34.23 47.36
CA ARG A 6 -54.38 -32.89 47.04
C ARG A 6 -53.46 -32.27 46.00
N ILE A 7 -53.97 -32.06 44.79
CA ILE A 7 -53.24 -31.37 43.72
C ILE A 7 -53.63 -29.88 43.80
N PRO A 8 -52.69 -28.97 44.14
CA PRO A 8 -52.99 -27.53 44.20
C PRO A 8 -53.31 -26.93 42.81
N PRO A 9 -53.88 -25.71 42.74
CA PRO A 9 -54.02 -24.98 41.47
C PRO A 9 -52.66 -24.79 40.77
N TYR A 10 -52.60 -24.97 39.46
CA TYR A 10 -51.37 -24.89 38.65
C TYR A 10 -50.29 -25.92 39.00
N TYR A 11 -50.68 -27.06 39.57
CA TYR A 11 -49.82 -28.23 39.74
C TYR A 11 -50.40 -29.42 38.99
N TYR A 12 -49.56 -30.39 38.67
CA TYR A 12 -49.96 -31.63 38.03
C TYR A 12 -49.19 -32.84 38.57
N ILE A 13 -49.77 -34.02 38.41
CA ILE A 13 -49.13 -35.32 38.70
C ILE A 13 -49.27 -36.25 37.49
N HIS A 14 -48.39 -37.24 37.40
CA HIS A 14 -48.57 -38.36 36.47
C HIS A 14 -48.93 -39.63 37.24
N VAL A 15 -49.97 -40.31 36.80
CA VAL A 15 -50.51 -41.53 37.42
C VAL A 15 -50.41 -42.68 36.42
N LEU A 16 -49.68 -43.72 36.80
CA LEU A 16 -49.58 -44.98 36.08
C LEU A 16 -50.63 -45.96 36.59
N ASP A 17 -51.53 -46.39 35.72
CA ASP A 17 -52.41 -47.53 35.96
C ASP A 17 -51.67 -48.83 35.64
N GLN A 18 -51.50 -49.70 36.63
CA GLN A 18 -50.76 -50.96 36.51
C GLN A 18 -51.49 -52.02 35.68
N ASN A 19 -52.83 -51.93 35.56
CA ASN A 19 -53.61 -52.90 34.77
C ASN A 19 -53.45 -52.65 33.27
N THR A 20 -53.44 -51.36 32.88
CA THR A 20 -53.34 -50.94 31.48
C THR A 20 -51.92 -50.55 31.07
N SER A 21 -51.02 -50.36 32.05
CA SER A 21 -49.68 -49.77 31.89
C SER A 21 -49.69 -48.36 31.27
N VAL A 22 -50.82 -47.66 31.38
CA VAL A 22 -51.00 -46.31 30.82
C VAL A 22 -50.70 -45.27 31.88
N THR A 23 -49.81 -44.34 31.54
CA THR A 23 -49.55 -43.16 32.37
C THR A 23 -50.38 -42.00 31.85
N ARG A 24 -51.19 -41.41 32.74
CA ARG A 24 -52.02 -40.25 32.42
C ARG A 24 -51.66 -39.03 33.27
N LEU A 25 -52.07 -37.87 32.78
CA LEU A 25 -51.88 -36.58 33.40
C LEU A 25 -53.10 -36.20 34.24
N GLU A 26 -52.89 -35.81 35.50
CA GLU A 26 -53.93 -35.27 36.38
C GLU A 26 -53.58 -33.84 36.78
N ILE A 27 -54.48 -32.90 36.48
CA ILE A 27 -54.29 -31.45 36.65
C ILE A 27 -55.05 -30.97 37.89
N GLY A 28 -54.46 -30.09 38.71
CA GLY A 28 -55.16 -29.42 39.81
C GLY A 28 -55.97 -28.19 39.38
N PRO A 29 -56.90 -27.68 40.20
CA PRO A 29 -57.14 -28.07 41.59
C PRO A 29 -58.12 -29.23 41.74
N GLN A 30 -57.65 -30.36 42.26
CA GLN A 30 -58.53 -31.50 42.58
C GLN A 30 -57.97 -32.35 43.73
N LYS A 31 -58.87 -33.07 44.40
CA LYS A 31 -58.49 -34.14 45.34
C LYS A 31 -58.50 -35.46 44.57
N PHE A 32 -57.33 -35.95 44.23
CA PHE A 32 -57.15 -37.19 43.51
C PHE A 32 -57.24 -38.38 44.48
N PHE A 33 -58.17 -39.29 44.21
CA PHE A 33 -58.37 -40.52 44.97
C PHE A 33 -57.72 -41.69 44.24
N LYS A 34 -56.51 -42.03 44.68
CA LYS A 34 -55.71 -43.11 44.10
C LYS A 34 -56.42 -44.47 44.29
N GLN A 35 -56.64 -45.19 43.19
CA GLN A 35 -57.14 -46.57 43.22
C GLN A 35 -56.02 -47.59 43.53
N ASP A 36 -56.39 -48.82 43.89
CA ASP A 36 -55.43 -49.85 44.28
C ASP A 36 -54.46 -50.24 43.16
N ASN A 37 -54.91 -50.20 41.90
CA ASN A 37 -54.13 -50.49 40.70
C ASN A 37 -53.33 -49.30 40.17
N GLU A 38 -53.37 -48.14 40.83
CA GLU A 38 -52.69 -46.93 40.36
C GLU A 38 -51.39 -46.68 41.12
N THR A 39 -50.46 -45.95 40.51
CA THR A 39 -49.23 -45.48 41.16
C THR A 39 -48.90 -44.08 40.66
N ILE A 40 -48.51 -43.19 41.57
CA ILE A 40 -48.05 -41.85 41.18
C ILE A 40 -46.58 -41.99 40.82
N VAL A 41 -46.25 -41.65 39.58
CA VAL A 41 -44.89 -41.77 39.04
C VAL A 41 -44.18 -40.43 38.94
N PHE A 42 -44.93 -39.32 38.94
CA PHE A 42 -44.37 -37.97 38.89
C PHE A 42 -45.26 -36.95 39.60
N GLY A 43 -44.65 -35.92 40.19
CA GLY A 43 -45.33 -34.80 40.84
C GLY A 43 -45.68 -35.02 42.32
N PRO A 44 -46.39 -34.06 42.95
CA PRO A 44 -46.94 -32.84 42.37
C PRO A 44 -45.85 -31.83 41.98
N ASP A 45 -45.83 -31.41 40.72
CA ASP A 45 -44.91 -30.39 40.21
C ASP A 45 -45.68 -29.20 39.64
N LYS A 46 -45.02 -28.05 39.59
CA LYS A 46 -45.63 -26.79 39.16
C LYS A 46 -45.73 -26.76 37.63
N MET A 47 -46.88 -26.31 37.12
CA MET A 47 -47.05 -26.03 35.70
C MET A 47 -46.08 -24.97 35.21
N ILE A 48 -45.68 -25.10 33.95
CA ILE A 48 -44.80 -24.15 33.29
C ILE A 48 -45.60 -22.88 33.01
N THR A 49 -45.10 -21.76 33.52
CA THR A 49 -45.67 -20.43 33.24
C THR A 49 -44.66 -19.67 32.40
N LEU A 50 -45.08 -19.15 31.25
CA LEU A 50 -44.25 -18.33 30.38
C LEU A 50 -44.52 -16.85 30.66
N PRO A 51 -43.54 -16.07 31.14
CA PRO A 51 -43.68 -14.62 31.24
C PRO A 51 -43.76 -13.97 29.85
N PRO A 52 -44.21 -12.70 29.75
CA PRO A 52 -44.25 -11.99 28.48
C PRO A 52 -42.90 -11.98 27.78
N ARG A 53 -42.90 -12.18 26.45
CA ARG A 53 -41.69 -12.26 25.61
C ARG A 53 -40.74 -13.40 25.97
N HIS A 54 -41.21 -14.45 26.65
CA HIS A 54 -40.42 -15.65 26.90
C HIS A 54 -40.90 -16.81 26.03
N TYR A 55 -40.00 -17.78 25.87
CA TYR A 55 -40.29 -19.06 25.24
C TYR A 55 -39.68 -20.19 26.08
N CYS A 56 -40.17 -21.41 25.90
CA CYS A 56 -39.51 -22.61 26.37
C CYS A 56 -39.38 -23.64 25.25
N VAL A 57 -38.46 -24.58 25.39
CA VAL A 57 -38.28 -25.68 24.42
C VAL A 57 -38.63 -26.99 25.12
N ILE A 58 -39.53 -27.74 24.51
CA ILE A 58 -39.99 -29.04 24.99
C ILE A 58 -39.54 -30.12 24.01
N GLU A 59 -38.98 -31.19 24.53
CA GLU A 59 -38.65 -32.40 23.80
C GLU A 59 -39.80 -33.40 23.88
N ASN A 60 -39.99 -34.15 22.79
CA ASN A 60 -41.06 -35.12 22.62
C ASN A 60 -42.46 -34.51 22.82
N PRO A 61 -42.81 -33.41 22.13
CA PRO A 61 -44.07 -32.72 22.34
C PRO A 61 -45.27 -33.60 22.02
N VAL A 62 -46.38 -33.39 22.72
CA VAL A 62 -47.64 -34.08 22.45
C VAL A 62 -48.18 -33.74 21.06
N VAL A 63 -48.72 -34.75 20.35
CA VAL A 63 -49.39 -34.56 19.06
C VAL A 63 -50.72 -33.87 19.33
N LYS A 64 -50.97 -32.75 18.63
CA LYS A 64 -52.23 -32.01 18.74
C LYS A 64 -53.10 -32.16 17.50
N ASN A 65 -54.41 -32.08 17.70
CA ASN A 65 -55.43 -32.01 16.64
C ASN A 65 -55.55 -30.59 16.05
N GLU A 66 -56.37 -30.42 15.02
CA GLU A 66 -56.72 -29.11 14.43
C GLU A 66 -57.30 -28.12 15.47
N ASP A 67 -57.93 -28.65 16.53
CA ASP A 67 -58.46 -27.87 17.66
C ASP A 67 -57.45 -27.65 18.81
N ASP A 68 -56.15 -27.86 18.57
CA ASP A 68 -55.06 -27.74 19.57
C ASP A 68 -55.17 -28.69 20.79
N GLN A 69 -56.00 -29.73 20.69
CA GLN A 69 -56.18 -30.74 21.73
C GLN A 69 -55.22 -31.92 21.59
N ALA A 70 -54.69 -32.43 22.71
CA ALA A 70 -53.79 -33.58 22.74
C ALA A 70 -54.47 -34.85 22.19
N GLN A 71 -53.78 -35.56 21.30
CA GLN A 71 -54.21 -36.87 20.80
C GLN A 71 -53.77 -37.99 21.74
N PHE A 72 -54.66 -38.97 21.93
CA PHE A 72 -54.39 -40.19 22.67
C PHE A 72 -54.41 -41.41 21.74
N ASP A 73 -53.67 -42.45 22.11
CA ASP A 73 -53.70 -43.75 21.43
C ASP A 73 -54.95 -44.57 21.82
N LYS A 74 -55.05 -45.81 21.30
CA LYS A 74 -56.19 -46.70 21.58
C LYS A 74 -56.29 -47.10 23.06
N ASN A 75 -55.19 -46.98 23.80
CA ASN A 75 -55.09 -47.36 25.20
C ASN A 75 -55.28 -46.15 26.14
N GLY A 76 -55.36 -44.93 25.59
CA GLY A 76 -55.49 -43.69 26.35
C GLY A 76 -54.16 -43.03 26.74
N GLN A 77 -53.03 -43.48 26.18
CA GLN A 77 -51.72 -42.85 26.37
C GLN A 77 -51.57 -41.66 25.41
N ALA A 78 -51.02 -40.55 25.89
CA ALA A 78 -50.77 -39.37 25.06
C ALA A 78 -49.77 -39.69 23.95
N LYS A 79 -50.12 -39.39 22.70
CA LYS A 79 -49.20 -39.57 21.57
C LYS A 79 -48.16 -38.47 21.56
N LEU A 80 -46.89 -38.83 21.51
CA LEU A 80 -45.78 -37.89 21.47
C LEU A 80 -45.06 -37.94 20.11
N LEU A 81 -44.54 -36.78 19.68
CA LEU A 81 -43.61 -36.68 18.56
C LEU A 81 -42.19 -36.95 19.07
N HIS A 82 -41.84 -38.24 19.23
CA HIS A 82 -40.52 -38.64 19.71
C HIS A 82 -39.39 -38.09 18.84
N GLY A 83 -38.35 -37.54 19.48
CA GLY A 83 -37.18 -36.96 18.81
C GLY A 83 -37.41 -35.58 18.20
N SER A 84 -38.63 -35.02 18.32
CA SER A 84 -38.94 -33.65 17.90
C SER A 84 -38.85 -32.68 19.06
N GLN A 85 -38.70 -31.40 18.72
CA GLN A 85 -38.77 -30.28 19.67
C GLN A 85 -39.97 -29.39 19.32
N ASP A 86 -40.53 -28.74 20.33
CA ASP A 86 -41.56 -27.71 20.20
C ASP A 86 -41.11 -26.44 20.94
N VAL A 87 -41.26 -25.30 20.28
CA VAL A 87 -40.92 -23.99 20.84
C VAL A 87 -42.22 -23.33 21.24
N ARG A 88 -42.53 -23.33 22.54
CA ARG A 88 -43.77 -22.73 23.06
C ARG A 88 -43.55 -21.26 23.39
N LEU A 89 -44.39 -20.41 22.81
CA LEU A 89 -44.39 -18.96 23.02
C LEU A 89 -45.51 -18.58 24.00
N GLU A 90 -45.32 -17.49 24.72
CA GLU A 90 -46.35 -16.95 25.64
C GLU A 90 -47.66 -16.59 24.91
N ASN A 91 -47.62 -16.14 23.66
CA ASN A 91 -48.82 -15.81 22.88
C ASN A 91 -49.76 -17.01 22.70
N ASP A 92 -49.18 -18.20 22.51
CA ASP A 92 -49.92 -19.45 22.27
C ASP A 92 -50.29 -20.12 23.61
N TYR A 93 -49.46 -19.94 24.64
CA TYR A 93 -49.63 -20.53 25.97
C TYR A 93 -49.70 -19.45 27.06
N LYS A 94 -50.80 -18.69 27.06
CA LYS A 94 -51.06 -17.63 28.05
C LYS A 94 -51.32 -18.17 29.46
N GLU A 95 -51.90 -19.37 29.54
CA GLU A 95 -52.18 -20.04 30.81
C GLU A 95 -51.07 -21.04 31.15
N PRO A 96 -50.76 -21.24 32.45
CA PRO A 96 -49.80 -22.26 32.86
C PRO A 96 -50.20 -23.63 32.35
N PHE A 97 -49.25 -24.34 31.74
CA PHE A 97 -49.52 -25.65 31.14
C PHE A 97 -48.68 -26.75 31.81
N PRO A 98 -49.23 -27.97 31.94
CA PRO A 98 -48.49 -29.14 32.39
C PRO A 98 -47.66 -29.76 31.27
N LEU A 99 -46.75 -30.65 31.64
CA LEU A 99 -46.09 -31.57 30.70
C LEU A 99 -46.82 -32.91 30.68
N TYR A 100 -47.07 -33.44 29.49
CA TYR A 100 -47.61 -34.79 29.33
C TYR A 100 -46.56 -35.85 29.70
N PRO A 101 -46.97 -37.07 30.10
CA PRO A 101 -46.04 -38.16 30.39
C PRO A 101 -45.14 -38.44 29.19
N GLY A 102 -43.83 -38.19 29.36
CA GLY A 102 -42.79 -38.36 28.31
C GLY A 102 -42.34 -37.06 27.62
N GLU A 103 -43.07 -35.95 27.79
CA GLU A 103 -42.55 -34.62 27.44
C GLU A 103 -41.45 -34.22 28.44
N VAL A 104 -40.39 -33.59 27.93
CA VAL A 104 -39.27 -33.11 28.75
C VAL A 104 -39.04 -31.63 28.50
N LEU A 105 -38.99 -30.83 29.57
CA LEU A 105 -38.60 -29.42 29.47
C LEU A 105 -37.09 -29.32 29.24
N LYS A 106 -36.69 -29.18 27.99
CA LYS A 106 -35.28 -29.04 27.61
C LYS A 106 -34.73 -27.68 27.99
N GLN A 107 -35.47 -26.62 27.71
CA GLN A 107 -35.07 -25.25 28.01
C GLN A 107 -36.19 -24.56 28.79
N ALA A 108 -35.90 -24.13 30.01
CA ALA A 108 -36.82 -23.36 30.84
C ALA A 108 -37.17 -22.01 30.20
N ALA A 109 -38.18 -21.34 30.75
CA ALA A 109 -38.65 -20.04 30.26
C ALA A 109 -37.49 -19.04 30.09
N THR A 110 -37.16 -18.74 28.84
CA THR A 110 -36.03 -17.90 28.44
C THR A 110 -36.56 -16.71 27.65
N LEU A 111 -35.99 -15.52 27.90
CA LEU A 111 -36.37 -14.30 27.20
C LEU A 111 -36.02 -14.40 25.70
N LEU A 112 -36.95 -14.00 24.83
CA LEU A 112 -36.72 -13.91 23.40
C LEU A 112 -35.61 -12.91 23.08
N LYS A 113 -34.77 -13.25 22.12
CA LYS A 113 -33.60 -12.45 21.77
C LYS A 113 -34.02 -11.24 20.92
N TYR A 114 -33.88 -10.05 21.49
CA TYR A 114 -34.02 -8.80 20.73
C TYR A 114 -32.73 -8.52 19.94
N VAL A 115 -32.89 -8.20 18.65
CA VAL A 115 -31.82 -7.82 17.74
C VAL A 115 -32.00 -6.35 17.41
N ALA A 116 -30.98 -5.55 17.72
CA ALA A 116 -31.02 -4.11 17.54
C ALA A 116 -30.84 -3.72 16.06
N ALA A 117 -31.16 -2.47 15.72
CA ALA A 117 -30.82 -1.92 14.41
C ALA A 117 -29.29 -2.00 14.18
N ASN A 118 -28.87 -2.14 12.92
CA ASN A 118 -27.46 -2.34 12.52
C ASN A 118 -26.80 -3.59 13.13
N SER A 119 -27.60 -4.59 13.51
CA SER A 119 -27.12 -5.89 13.94
C SER A 119 -27.97 -7.00 13.34
N ALA A 120 -27.41 -8.20 13.25
CA ALA A 120 -28.10 -9.38 12.78
C ALA A 120 -27.67 -10.63 13.54
N LEU A 121 -28.54 -11.64 13.52
CA LEU A 121 -28.15 -13.01 13.88
C LEU A 121 -27.86 -13.78 12.61
N ARG A 122 -26.68 -14.41 12.54
CA ARG A 122 -26.43 -15.43 11.51
C ARG A 122 -27.11 -16.71 11.94
N LEU A 123 -28.08 -17.12 11.14
CA LEU A 123 -28.85 -18.33 11.31
C LEU A 123 -28.32 -19.39 10.37
N LYS A 124 -28.40 -20.65 10.80
CA LYS A 124 -28.03 -21.81 10.00
C LYS A 124 -29.09 -22.90 10.11
N ALA A 125 -29.54 -23.41 8.97
CA ALA A 125 -30.46 -24.54 8.92
C ALA A 125 -29.76 -25.81 9.39
N VAL A 126 -30.34 -26.50 10.37
CA VAL A 126 -29.89 -27.81 10.86
C VAL A 126 -30.44 -28.94 9.99
N LEU A 127 -31.64 -28.76 9.44
CA LEU A 127 -32.36 -29.72 8.61
C LEU A 127 -33.15 -28.98 7.52
N ASP A 128 -33.60 -29.70 6.50
CA ASP A 128 -34.37 -29.14 5.39
C ASP A 128 -35.77 -28.72 5.86
N PHE A 129 -36.16 -27.47 5.60
CA PHE A 129 -37.49 -26.96 5.96
C PHE A 129 -37.96 -25.83 5.05
N ASP A 130 -39.27 -25.57 5.05
CA ASP A 130 -39.85 -24.42 4.35
C ASP A 130 -39.90 -23.20 5.28
N ASP A 131 -39.16 -22.15 4.92
CA ASP A 131 -39.16 -20.87 5.62
C ASP A 131 -40.11 -19.90 4.90
N ASN A 132 -41.41 -19.99 5.22
CA ASN A 132 -42.45 -19.12 4.63
C ASN A 132 -42.44 -19.10 3.09
N GLY A 133 -42.29 -20.27 2.46
CA GLY A 133 -42.21 -20.43 1.00
C GLY A 133 -40.80 -20.42 0.42
N GLU A 134 -39.76 -20.16 1.23
CA GLU A 134 -38.37 -20.36 0.84
C GLU A 134 -37.84 -21.71 1.34
N GLN A 135 -37.54 -22.61 0.42
CA GLN A 135 -37.00 -23.94 0.74
C GLN A 135 -35.53 -23.82 1.20
N ARG A 136 -35.30 -23.94 2.51
CA ARG A 136 -33.98 -23.95 3.14
C ARG A 136 -33.45 -25.38 3.19
N LYS A 137 -32.22 -25.59 2.73
CA LYS A 137 -31.51 -26.85 2.89
C LYS A 137 -30.63 -26.84 4.12
N ALA A 138 -30.36 -28.02 4.68
CA ALA A 138 -29.45 -28.21 5.79
C ALA A 138 -28.07 -27.60 5.46
N GLY A 139 -27.58 -26.73 6.34
CA GLY A 139 -26.33 -25.99 6.18
C GLY A 139 -26.45 -24.64 5.46
N ASP A 140 -27.64 -24.26 4.98
CA ASP A 140 -27.88 -22.91 4.47
C ASP A 140 -27.75 -21.89 5.62
N GLU A 141 -27.09 -20.78 5.35
CA GLU A 141 -26.93 -19.66 6.28
C GLU A 141 -27.61 -18.40 5.75
N TRP A 142 -28.30 -17.68 6.62
CA TRP A 142 -28.95 -16.40 6.33
C TRP A 142 -28.92 -15.48 7.54
N LEU A 143 -29.38 -14.24 7.38
CA LEU A 143 -29.43 -13.26 8.44
C LEU A 143 -30.85 -12.98 8.89
N PHE A 144 -31.03 -12.88 10.20
CA PHE A 144 -32.15 -12.15 10.79
C PHE A 144 -31.68 -10.74 11.11
N GLU A 145 -31.98 -9.79 10.22
CA GLU A 145 -31.61 -8.38 10.36
C GLU A 145 -32.55 -7.67 11.36
N GLY A 146 -31.98 -6.92 12.30
CA GLY A 146 -32.77 -6.09 13.22
C GLY A 146 -33.24 -4.77 12.58
N PRO A 147 -34.16 -4.03 13.23
CA PRO A 147 -34.68 -4.26 14.57
C PRO A 147 -35.81 -5.30 14.60
N GLY A 148 -35.70 -6.30 15.48
CA GLY A 148 -36.71 -7.36 15.59
C GLY A 148 -36.47 -8.30 16.77
N THR A 149 -37.51 -9.02 17.18
CA THR A 149 -37.37 -10.09 18.18
C THR A 149 -37.28 -11.42 17.46
N TYR A 150 -36.16 -12.11 17.62
CA TYR A 150 -35.96 -13.42 17.00
C TYR A 150 -36.77 -14.49 17.75
N ILE A 151 -37.60 -15.22 16.99
CA ILE A 151 -38.36 -16.36 17.47
C ILE A 151 -37.57 -17.62 17.11
N PRO A 152 -37.05 -18.38 18.10
CA PRO A 152 -36.32 -19.61 17.84
C PRO A 152 -37.18 -20.65 17.14
N ARG A 153 -36.55 -21.44 16.25
CA ARG A 153 -37.18 -22.57 15.57
C ARG A 153 -36.34 -23.81 15.78
N LYS A 154 -36.95 -24.99 15.78
CA LYS A 154 -36.26 -26.27 15.99
C LYS A 154 -35.32 -26.64 14.84
N GLU A 155 -35.60 -26.16 13.64
CA GLU A 155 -34.82 -26.40 12.43
C GLU A 155 -33.63 -25.45 12.27
N VAL A 156 -33.55 -24.41 13.11
CA VAL A 156 -32.61 -23.30 12.94
C VAL A 156 -31.69 -23.17 14.15
N SER A 157 -30.39 -23.08 13.88
CA SER A 157 -29.36 -22.79 14.87
C SER A 157 -28.87 -21.35 14.74
N VAL A 158 -28.60 -20.69 15.87
CA VAL A 158 -28.01 -19.34 15.90
C VAL A 158 -26.51 -19.49 16.02
N GLU A 159 -25.77 -19.12 14.97
CA GLU A 159 -24.32 -19.30 14.90
C GLU A 159 -23.57 -18.13 15.55
N GLU A 160 -23.88 -16.89 15.12
CA GLU A 160 -23.20 -15.70 15.63
C GLU A 160 -24.09 -14.46 15.63
N HIS A 161 -23.72 -13.48 16.43
CA HIS A 161 -24.30 -12.13 16.41
C HIS A 161 -23.37 -11.19 15.65
N ILE A 162 -23.82 -10.67 14.53
CA ILE A 162 -23.07 -9.78 13.64
C ILE A 162 -23.50 -8.34 13.92
N ALA A 163 -22.53 -7.46 14.12
CA ALA A 163 -22.76 -6.02 14.17
C ALA A 163 -22.26 -5.37 12.87
N ALA A 164 -22.92 -4.30 12.44
CA ALA A 164 -22.47 -3.53 11.32
C ALA A 164 -21.13 -2.84 11.62
N THR A 165 -20.24 -2.79 10.63
CA THR A 165 -18.98 -2.08 10.73
C THR A 165 -19.15 -0.67 10.17
N VAL A 166 -18.74 0.34 10.93
CA VAL A 166 -18.86 1.75 10.51
C VAL A 166 -17.69 2.12 9.62
N ILE A 167 -17.98 2.59 8.42
CA ILE A 167 -17.02 3.06 7.43
C ILE A 167 -17.00 4.60 7.49
N GLY A 168 -15.88 5.15 7.96
CA GLY A 168 -15.64 6.59 8.05
C GLY A 168 -15.19 7.21 6.72
N PRO A 169 -15.01 8.55 6.67
CA PRO A 169 -14.42 9.22 5.52
C PRO A 169 -12.99 8.72 5.30
N ASN A 170 -12.57 8.61 4.03
CA ASN A 170 -11.24 8.10 3.64
C ASN A 170 -10.97 6.66 4.14
N GLN A 171 -12.02 5.86 4.33
CA GLN A 171 -11.92 4.46 4.69
C GLN A 171 -12.74 3.60 3.73
N ALA A 172 -12.35 2.34 3.60
CA ALA A 172 -13.12 1.31 2.92
C ALA A 172 -13.12 0.02 3.74
N LEU A 173 -14.20 -0.74 3.63
CA LEU A 173 -14.30 -2.06 4.25
C LEU A 173 -13.87 -3.12 3.25
N ARG A 174 -12.87 -3.91 3.59
CA ARG A 174 -12.44 -5.07 2.80
C ARG A 174 -13.23 -6.29 3.21
N LEU A 175 -13.92 -6.88 2.22
CA LEU A 175 -14.73 -8.07 2.38
C LEU A 175 -14.12 -9.25 1.61
N SER A 176 -14.43 -10.45 2.07
CA SER A 176 -14.10 -11.71 1.41
C SER A 176 -15.34 -12.62 1.34
N ALA A 177 -15.57 -13.24 0.20
CA ALA A 177 -16.68 -14.16 0.00
C ALA A 177 -16.34 -15.56 0.53
N LYS A 178 -17.12 -16.09 1.47
CA LYS A 178 -17.00 -17.49 1.94
C LYS A 178 -17.49 -18.49 0.90
N LYS A 179 -18.52 -18.11 0.15
CA LYS A 179 -19.18 -18.88 -0.91
C LYS A 179 -19.57 -17.95 -2.05
N GLU A 180 -19.97 -18.52 -3.18
CA GLU A 180 -20.56 -17.76 -4.26
C GLU A 180 -21.81 -17.03 -3.77
N LEU A 181 -21.87 -15.72 -3.97
CA LEU A 181 -22.95 -14.87 -3.48
C LEU A 181 -23.17 -13.69 -4.41
N ILE A 182 -24.29 -13.02 -4.25
CA ILE A 182 -24.56 -11.72 -4.86
C ILE A 182 -24.44 -10.69 -3.75
N ASP A 183 -23.52 -9.75 -3.91
CA ASP A 183 -23.29 -8.72 -2.89
C ASP A 183 -24.47 -7.73 -2.82
N ARG A 184 -24.47 -6.85 -1.81
CA ARG A 184 -25.51 -5.83 -1.66
C ARG A 184 -25.63 -4.87 -2.86
N MET A 185 -24.62 -4.79 -3.73
CA MET A 185 -24.63 -3.96 -4.94
C MET A 185 -25.12 -4.72 -6.18
N GLY A 186 -25.50 -6.00 -6.03
CA GLY A 186 -25.99 -6.84 -7.12
C GLY A 186 -24.87 -7.51 -7.94
N GLN A 187 -23.61 -7.39 -7.52
CA GLN A 187 -22.49 -8.00 -8.21
C GLN A 187 -22.30 -9.45 -7.76
N ARG A 188 -22.13 -10.36 -8.73
CA ARG A 188 -21.79 -11.76 -8.44
C ARG A 188 -20.34 -11.85 -7.95
N ARG A 189 -20.15 -12.53 -6.83
CA ARG A 189 -18.86 -12.79 -6.19
C ARG A 189 -18.57 -14.28 -6.16
N VAL A 190 -17.33 -14.65 -6.46
CA VAL A 190 -16.88 -16.05 -6.36
C VAL A 190 -16.29 -16.35 -4.98
N ALA A 191 -16.27 -17.63 -4.59
CA ALA A 191 -15.69 -18.03 -3.30
C ALA A 191 -14.20 -17.62 -3.20
N GLY A 192 -13.83 -16.98 -2.10
CA GLY A 192 -12.49 -16.44 -1.85
C GLY A 192 -12.19 -15.10 -2.55
N GLU A 193 -13.11 -14.55 -3.33
CA GLU A 193 -12.96 -13.21 -3.91
C GLU A 193 -12.92 -12.16 -2.81
N ASN A 194 -12.08 -11.15 -2.99
CA ASN A 194 -11.99 -10.00 -2.11
C ASN A 194 -12.44 -8.74 -2.86
N TRP A 195 -13.16 -7.85 -2.19
CA TRP A 195 -13.56 -6.54 -2.74
C TRP A 195 -13.62 -5.48 -1.64
N LEU A 196 -13.82 -4.22 -2.03
CA LEU A 196 -13.94 -3.08 -1.13
C LEU A 196 -15.33 -2.48 -1.20
N ILE A 197 -15.85 -2.05 -0.04
CA ILE A 197 -17.02 -1.19 0.09
C ILE A 197 -16.55 0.18 0.56
N LYS A 198 -16.79 1.21 -0.26
CA LYS A 198 -16.40 2.62 0.00
C LYS A 198 -17.57 3.49 0.48
N GLN A 199 -18.79 2.95 0.53
CA GLN A 199 -19.98 3.70 0.94
C GLN A 199 -19.88 4.05 2.43
N LEU A 200 -20.01 5.34 2.75
CA LEU A 200 -19.97 5.83 4.12
C LEU A 200 -21.17 5.31 4.92
N GLY A 201 -20.94 5.01 6.19
CA GLY A 201 -21.97 4.57 7.12
C GLY A 201 -21.75 3.17 7.66
N ALA A 202 -22.77 2.62 8.31
CA ALA A 202 -22.73 1.29 8.88
C ALA A 202 -23.01 0.25 7.79
N TYR A 203 -22.02 -0.60 7.50
CA TYR A 203 -22.19 -1.74 6.60
C TYR A 203 -22.41 -3.02 7.40
N LEU A 204 -23.55 -3.67 7.20
CA LEU A 204 -23.86 -4.96 7.82
C LEU A 204 -23.45 -6.09 6.87
N PRO A 205 -22.40 -6.88 7.19
CA PRO A 205 -21.98 -8.00 6.35
C PRO A 205 -23.09 -9.03 6.18
N MET A 206 -23.23 -9.58 4.97
CA MET A 206 -24.16 -10.68 4.68
C MET A 206 -23.66 -12.02 5.29
N ALA A 207 -24.51 -13.06 5.31
CA ALA A 207 -24.20 -14.35 5.92
C ALA A 207 -22.89 -14.99 5.42
N TYR A 208 -22.62 -14.86 4.11
CA TYR A 208 -21.44 -15.42 3.46
C TYR A 208 -20.33 -14.39 3.19
N GLU A 209 -20.43 -13.19 3.74
CA GLU A 209 -19.38 -12.18 3.67
C GLU A 209 -18.55 -12.20 4.94
N THR A 210 -17.22 -12.11 4.79
CA THR A 210 -16.29 -12.00 5.91
C THR A 210 -15.64 -10.63 5.88
N VAL A 211 -15.70 -9.91 6.98
CA VAL A 211 -14.94 -8.66 7.16
C VAL A 211 -13.47 -9.01 7.38
N VAL A 212 -12.61 -8.54 6.48
CA VAL A 212 -11.15 -8.79 6.55
C VAL A 212 -10.46 -7.67 7.30
N SER A 213 -10.66 -6.43 6.86
CA SER A 213 -9.97 -5.24 7.38
C SER A 213 -10.70 -3.95 7.00
N ILE A 214 -10.40 -2.87 7.72
CA ILE A 214 -10.73 -1.50 7.29
C ILE A 214 -9.46 -0.91 6.67
N GLU A 215 -9.54 -0.52 5.41
CA GLU A 215 -8.44 0.07 4.66
C GLU A 215 -8.55 1.61 4.72
N ASN A 216 -7.46 2.28 5.07
CA ASN A 216 -7.40 3.75 5.11
C ASN A 216 -6.84 4.29 3.80
N ALA A 217 -7.30 5.47 3.40
CA ALA A 217 -6.77 6.17 2.24
C ALA A 217 -5.36 6.71 2.50
N TYR A 218 -4.53 6.67 1.47
CA TYR A 218 -3.26 7.37 1.41
C TYR A 218 -3.48 8.80 0.94
N VAL A 219 -2.83 9.76 1.60
CA VAL A 219 -2.90 11.17 1.22
C VAL A 219 -1.86 11.44 0.12
N VAL A 220 -2.35 11.93 -1.02
CA VAL A 220 -1.56 12.31 -2.19
C VAL A 220 -1.43 13.83 -2.19
N THR A 221 -0.22 14.34 -2.42
CA THR A 221 0.05 15.79 -2.38
C THR A 221 0.84 16.22 -3.61
N ASP A 222 1.01 17.53 -3.83
CA ASP A 222 1.87 18.04 -4.91
C ASP A 222 3.32 17.55 -4.79
N LYS A 223 3.72 17.06 -3.60
CA LYS A 223 5.07 16.58 -3.32
C LYS A 223 5.19 15.06 -3.26
N LYS A 224 4.08 14.33 -3.20
CA LYS A 224 4.06 12.87 -2.98
C LYS A 224 3.07 12.22 -3.92
N ALA A 225 3.56 11.28 -4.71
CA ALA A 225 2.78 10.40 -5.56
C ALA A 225 2.83 8.96 -5.02
N LEU A 226 1.80 8.16 -5.33
CA LEU A 226 1.77 6.74 -4.98
C LEU A 226 2.22 5.91 -6.17
N HIS A 227 3.24 5.07 -6.00
CA HIS A 227 3.65 4.10 -7.01
C HIS A 227 2.96 2.77 -6.74
N LEU A 228 2.06 2.41 -7.65
CA LEU A 228 1.22 1.21 -7.56
C LEU A 228 1.63 0.19 -8.61
N ARG A 229 1.33 -1.07 -8.30
CA ARG A 229 1.44 -2.22 -9.19
C ARG A 229 0.14 -3.01 -9.21
N ALA A 230 -0.29 -3.43 -10.39
CA ALA A 230 -1.45 -4.30 -10.56
C ALA A 230 -1.08 -5.76 -10.28
N LEU A 231 -1.85 -6.42 -9.41
CA LEU A 231 -1.72 -7.85 -9.11
C LEU A 231 -2.47 -8.75 -10.10
N LYS A 232 -3.48 -8.19 -10.79
CA LYS A 232 -4.31 -8.84 -11.80
C LYS A 232 -4.74 -7.81 -12.84
N THR A 233 -5.26 -8.25 -13.98
CA THR A 233 -5.88 -7.34 -14.93
C THR A 233 -7.24 -6.87 -14.41
N PHE A 234 -7.43 -5.57 -14.24
CA PHE A 234 -8.67 -4.97 -13.75
C PHE A 234 -8.84 -3.54 -14.28
N ILE A 235 -10.02 -2.96 -14.05
CA ILE A 235 -10.30 -1.55 -14.35
C ILE A 235 -10.19 -0.79 -13.03
N ASP A 236 -9.33 0.22 -12.98
CA ASP A 236 -9.12 1.05 -11.78
C ASP A 236 -10.31 1.97 -11.50
N ASP A 237 -10.27 2.66 -10.34
CA ASP A 237 -11.34 3.60 -9.94
C ASP A 237 -11.52 4.78 -10.91
N PHE A 238 -10.53 5.03 -11.78
CA PHE A 238 -10.54 6.09 -12.79
C PHE A 238 -11.00 5.60 -14.16
N GLY A 239 -11.36 4.31 -14.29
CA GLY A 239 -11.83 3.71 -15.54
C GLY A 239 -10.71 3.28 -16.50
N GLN A 240 -9.45 3.25 -16.06
CA GLN A 240 -8.32 2.80 -16.86
C GLN A 240 -8.06 1.31 -16.66
N THR A 241 -7.91 0.58 -17.76
CA THR A 241 -7.53 -0.84 -17.71
C THR A 241 -6.06 -0.98 -17.35
N ARG A 242 -5.78 -1.68 -16.24
CA ARG A 242 -4.45 -2.07 -15.78
C ARG A 242 -4.27 -3.55 -16.04
N ASN A 243 -3.19 -3.95 -16.72
CA ASN A 243 -2.85 -5.36 -16.89
C ASN A 243 -2.03 -5.86 -15.69
N ASN A 244 -2.00 -7.17 -15.50
CA ASN A 244 -1.19 -7.78 -14.44
C ASN A 244 0.30 -7.38 -14.59
N GLY A 245 0.88 -6.85 -13.51
CA GLY A 245 2.26 -6.40 -13.46
C GLY A 245 2.48 -4.97 -13.94
N ASP A 246 1.46 -4.30 -14.49
CA ASP A 246 1.57 -2.89 -14.86
C ASP A 246 1.84 -2.05 -13.60
N GLU A 247 2.73 -1.07 -13.75
CA GLU A 247 3.06 -0.11 -12.69
C GLU A 247 2.72 1.30 -13.14
N TRP A 248 2.20 2.12 -12.23
CA TRP A 248 1.83 3.50 -12.51
C TRP A 248 1.94 4.38 -11.27
N LEU A 249 1.85 5.70 -11.48
CA LEU A 249 1.77 6.68 -10.42
C LEU A 249 0.36 7.23 -10.29
N ILE A 250 -0.08 7.44 -9.05
CA ILE A 250 -1.23 8.30 -8.74
C ILE A 250 -0.71 9.61 -8.17
N THR A 251 -1.05 10.70 -8.84
CA THR A 251 -0.69 12.06 -8.47
C THR A 251 -1.92 12.84 -8.00
N LYS A 252 -1.69 14.01 -7.40
CA LYS A 252 -2.76 14.89 -6.93
C LYS A 252 -3.70 15.37 -8.05
N GLU A 253 -3.25 15.34 -9.31
CA GLU A 253 -4.09 15.68 -10.46
C GLU A 253 -5.27 14.71 -10.64
N GLN A 254 -5.12 13.46 -10.17
CA GLN A 254 -6.16 12.44 -10.24
C GLN A 254 -7.02 12.41 -8.98
N THR A 255 -6.38 12.41 -7.80
CA THR A 255 -7.09 12.40 -6.51
C THR A 255 -6.22 12.93 -5.37
N GLU A 256 -6.85 13.56 -4.38
CA GLU A 256 -6.18 14.00 -3.13
C GLU A 256 -5.95 12.84 -2.15
N THR A 257 -6.82 11.84 -2.19
CA THR A 257 -6.70 10.65 -1.36
C THR A 257 -7.01 9.40 -2.17
N HIS A 258 -6.23 8.33 -1.97
CA HIS A 258 -6.41 7.08 -2.69
C HIS A 258 -6.49 5.91 -1.73
N ILE A 259 -7.58 5.16 -1.81
CA ILE A 259 -7.72 3.88 -1.09
C ILE A 259 -7.29 2.79 -2.04
N LEU A 260 -6.25 2.04 -1.66
CA LEU A 260 -5.73 0.94 -2.48
C LEU A 260 -6.82 -0.09 -2.76
N ASN A 261 -7.05 -0.39 -4.03
CA ASN A 261 -7.96 -1.45 -4.43
C ASN A 261 -7.38 -2.83 -4.09
N VAL A 262 -8.20 -3.87 -4.10
CA VAL A 262 -7.81 -5.26 -3.79
C VAL A 262 -6.71 -5.77 -4.73
N TYR A 263 -6.73 -5.33 -5.98
CA TYR A 263 -5.78 -5.71 -7.02
C TYR A 263 -4.62 -4.72 -7.18
N GLU A 264 -4.55 -3.71 -6.32
CA GLU A 264 -3.45 -2.76 -6.28
C GLU A 264 -2.50 -3.11 -5.15
N GLN A 265 -1.21 -3.00 -5.44
CA GLN A 265 -0.15 -3.09 -4.45
C GLN A 265 0.63 -1.79 -4.43
N LEU A 266 0.74 -1.17 -3.26
CA LEU A 266 1.65 -0.06 -3.06
C LEU A 266 3.09 -0.57 -3.10
N VAL A 267 3.87 -0.10 -4.08
CA VAL A 267 5.30 -0.40 -4.21
C VAL A 267 6.10 0.57 -3.34
N THR A 268 5.88 1.87 -3.53
CA THR A 268 6.52 2.94 -2.75
C THR A 268 5.75 4.26 -2.86
N ILE A 269 6.11 5.22 -2.02
CA ILE A 269 5.69 6.62 -2.16
C ILE A 269 6.84 7.35 -2.85
N VAL A 270 6.55 8.06 -3.94
CA VAL A 270 7.53 8.78 -4.75
C VAL A 270 7.46 10.26 -4.41
N ASP A 271 8.58 10.81 -3.94
CA ASP A 271 8.71 12.24 -3.72
C ASP A 271 8.97 12.97 -5.05
N ILE A 272 8.45 14.20 -5.15
CA ILE A 272 8.65 15.03 -6.33
C ILE A 272 10.12 15.39 -6.52
N THR A 273 10.62 15.24 -7.75
CA THR A 273 11.94 15.71 -8.14
C THR A 273 11.81 17.14 -8.64
N THR A 274 12.41 18.09 -7.93
CA THR A 274 12.37 19.52 -8.25
C THR A 274 13.78 20.07 -8.37
N PHE A 275 14.05 20.85 -9.41
CA PHE A 275 15.33 21.52 -9.57
C PHE A 275 15.15 22.89 -10.23
N ASN A 276 16.12 23.77 -10.00
CA ASN A 276 16.05 25.18 -10.42
C ASN A 276 16.50 25.39 -11.88
N SER A 277 16.44 26.63 -12.36
CA SER A 277 16.85 27.01 -13.72
C SER A 277 18.32 26.74 -14.06
N ARG A 278 19.20 26.63 -13.06
CA ARG A 278 20.63 26.32 -13.20
C ARG A 278 20.96 24.87 -12.87
N GLN A 279 19.96 24.00 -12.93
CA GLN A 279 20.13 22.57 -12.71
C GLN A 279 19.52 21.79 -13.87
N TYR A 280 20.04 20.59 -14.07
CA TYR A 280 19.56 19.64 -15.06
C TYR A 280 19.71 18.22 -14.53
N CYS A 281 18.99 17.29 -15.13
CA CYS A 281 19.19 15.88 -14.87
C CYS A 281 19.02 15.06 -16.15
N VAL A 282 19.56 13.84 -16.13
CA VAL A 282 19.43 12.88 -17.22
C VAL A 282 18.66 11.69 -16.70
N ILE A 283 17.47 11.46 -17.27
CA ILE A 283 16.60 10.34 -16.94
C ILE A 283 16.97 9.16 -17.84
N VAL A 284 17.25 8.01 -17.24
CA VAL A 284 17.49 6.74 -17.92
C VAL A 284 16.17 5.96 -18.03
N ASN A 285 15.95 5.30 -19.17
CA ASN A 285 14.74 4.56 -19.50
C ASN A 285 13.45 5.41 -19.45
N PRO A 286 13.43 6.60 -20.08
CA PRO A 286 12.31 7.52 -20.00
C PRO A 286 11.02 6.89 -20.54
N VAL A 287 9.88 7.21 -19.94
CA VAL A 287 8.57 6.74 -20.38
C VAL A 287 8.11 7.53 -21.61
N SER A 288 7.67 6.81 -22.64
CA SER A 288 7.07 7.36 -23.87
C SER A 288 5.68 7.96 -23.61
N CYS A 289 5.15 8.71 -24.58
CA CYS A 289 3.74 9.11 -24.59
C CYS A 289 2.78 7.92 -24.52
N ASP A 290 3.21 6.75 -25.01
CA ASP A 290 2.44 5.50 -24.98
C ASP A 290 2.47 4.79 -23.60
N GLY A 291 3.07 5.41 -22.58
CA GLY A 291 3.16 4.85 -21.23
C GLY A 291 4.18 3.72 -21.06
N LYS A 292 5.04 3.47 -22.06
CA LYS A 292 6.08 2.42 -22.02
C LYS A 292 7.49 3.01 -21.88
N ASN A 293 8.31 2.39 -21.03
CA ASN A 293 9.71 2.74 -20.86
C ASN A 293 10.53 2.47 -22.12
N GLN A 294 11.35 3.45 -22.51
CA GLN A 294 12.28 3.33 -23.63
C GLN A 294 13.64 2.85 -23.11
N TRP A 295 13.78 1.52 -22.99
CA TRP A 295 14.98 0.88 -22.44
C TRP A 295 16.27 1.31 -23.16
N GLY A 296 17.30 1.66 -22.39
CA GLY A 296 18.61 2.08 -22.87
C GLY A 296 18.68 3.52 -23.38
N LYS A 297 17.55 4.21 -23.54
CA LYS A 297 17.54 5.62 -23.90
C LYS A 297 17.70 6.53 -22.70
N LYS A 298 18.15 7.74 -22.98
CA LYS A 298 18.33 8.81 -22.00
C LYS A 298 17.58 10.05 -22.44
N LYS A 299 16.98 10.77 -21.49
CA LYS A 299 16.27 12.03 -21.72
C LYS A 299 16.88 13.10 -20.84
N LEU A 300 17.40 14.14 -21.48
CA LEU A 300 17.88 15.34 -20.79
C LEU A 300 16.68 16.20 -20.40
N VAL A 301 16.60 16.57 -19.13
CA VAL A 301 15.59 17.52 -18.62
C VAL A 301 16.31 18.71 -18.03
N VAL A 302 15.96 19.90 -18.52
CA VAL A 302 16.58 21.18 -18.19
C VAL A 302 15.54 22.17 -17.72
N GLY A 303 15.96 23.07 -16.82
CA GLY A 303 15.23 24.25 -16.41
C GLY A 303 14.40 24.02 -15.14
N ASP A 304 13.69 25.06 -14.71
CA ASP A 304 12.82 25.00 -13.55
C ASP A 304 11.63 24.06 -13.82
N LYS A 305 11.75 22.82 -13.35
CA LYS A 305 10.76 21.76 -13.55
C LYS A 305 10.63 20.94 -12.29
N SER A 306 9.39 20.55 -12.04
CA SER A 306 8.99 19.68 -10.95
C SER A 306 8.22 18.51 -11.54
N PHE A 307 8.69 17.28 -11.33
CA PHE A 307 8.04 16.07 -11.84
C PHE A 307 8.31 14.86 -10.95
N PHE A 308 7.46 13.84 -11.07
CA PHE A 308 7.68 12.54 -10.46
C PHE A 308 8.40 11.61 -11.46
N LEU A 309 9.40 10.88 -10.98
CA LEU A 309 10.02 9.82 -11.78
C LEU A 309 9.01 8.69 -11.99
N GLN A 310 8.76 8.37 -13.25
CA GLN A 310 7.84 7.29 -13.60
C GLN A 310 8.41 5.92 -13.19
N PRO A 311 7.59 4.87 -13.13
CA PRO A 311 8.06 3.53 -12.82
C PRO A 311 9.23 3.12 -13.74
N ASN A 312 10.29 2.57 -13.16
CA ASN A 312 11.53 2.19 -13.83
C ASN A 312 12.38 3.34 -14.42
N GLU A 313 12.01 4.60 -14.21
CA GLU A 313 12.90 5.74 -14.49
C GLU A 313 13.91 5.93 -13.36
N GLN A 314 15.14 6.29 -13.72
CA GLN A 314 16.21 6.58 -12.77
C GLN A 314 17.02 7.79 -13.24
N LEU A 315 17.56 8.56 -12.28
CA LEU A 315 18.50 9.64 -12.57
C LEU A 315 19.91 9.08 -12.70
N GLU A 316 20.58 9.31 -13.83
CA GLU A 316 21.91 8.73 -14.09
C GLU A 316 22.97 9.19 -13.09
N LYS A 317 23.01 10.49 -12.80
CA LYS A 317 23.96 11.12 -11.86
C LYS A 317 23.24 12.08 -10.90
N GLY A 318 21.97 11.79 -10.59
CA GLY A 318 21.12 12.69 -9.79
C GLY A 318 20.85 14.03 -10.48
N ILE A 319 20.55 15.04 -9.66
CA ILE A 319 20.40 16.43 -10.09
C ILE A 319 21.81 17.05 -10.18
N GLN A 320 22.14 17.62 -11.33
CA GLN A 320 23.45 18.21 -11.63
C GLN A 320 23.30 19.72 -11.84
N ASP A 321 24.31 20.47 -11.46
CA ASP A 321 24.37 21.91 -11.72
C ASP A 321 24.88 22.18 -13.15
N VAL A 322 24.29 23.19 -13.78
CA VAL A 322 24.69 23.68 -15.10
C VAL A 322 26.12 24.21 -15.05
N TYR A 323 26.88 23.98 -16.13
CA TYR A 323 28.25 24.48 -16.22
C TYR A 323 28.25 25.96 -16.58
N VAL A 324 28.37 26.82 -15.57
CA VAL A 324 28.58 28.26 -15.77
C VAL A 324 30.06 28.50 -16.07
N LEU A 325 30.36 28.98 -17.28
CA LEU A 325 31.72 29.30 -17.70
C LEU A 325 31.92 30.81 -17.78
N CYS A 326 32.93 31.31 -17.07
CA CYS A 326 33.43 32.68 -17.19
C CYS A 326 34.27 32.88 -18.47
N GLU A 327 34.64 34.12 -18.78
CA GLU A 327 35.45 34.45 -19.97
C GLU A 327 36.81 33.74 -20.01
N ASP A 328 37.39 33.47 -18.84
CA ASP A 328 38.65 32.78 -18.65
C ASP A 328 38.47 31.26 -18.48
N GLU A 329 37.26 30.72 -18.52
CA GLU A 329 36.99 29.31 -18.31
C GLU A 329 36.54 28.60 -19.60
N GLY A 330 36.89 27.32 -19.70
CA GLY A 330 36.47 26.47 -20.79
C GLY A 330 36.32 25.02 -20.35
N ILE A 331 35.60 24.22 -21.13
CA ILE A 331 35.38 22.80 -20.86
C ILE A 331 35.79 22.01 -22.09
N ILE A 332 36.56 20.93 -21.87
CA ILE A 332 36.79 19.92 -22.88
C ILE A 332 35.66 18.91 -22.79
N VAL A 333 34.99 18.72 -23.92
CA VAL A 333 33.95 17.72 -24.09
C VAL A 333 34.37 16.68 -25.11
N LYS A 334 33.77 15.49 -25.01
CA LYS A 334 33.98 14.36 -25.90
C LYS A 334 32.65 13.84 -26.42
N CYS A 335 32.57 13.59 -27.71
CA CYS A 335 31.41 12.95 -28.34
C CYS A 335 31.43 11.44 -28.02
N ILE A 336 30.32 10.89 -27.53
CA ILE A 336 30.10 9.46 -27.34
C ILE A 336 29.32 8.87 -28.51
N GLU A 337 28.29 9.58 -28.97
CA GLU A 337 27.39 9.13 -30.05
C GLU A 337 27.32 10.19 -31.14
N SER A 338 27.26 9.78 -32.41
CA SER A 338 27.19 10.74 -33.51
C SER A 338 25.92 11.58 -33.43
N PHE A 339 26.06 12.91 -33.46
CA PHE A 339 24.93 13.84 -33.51
C PHE A 339 25.30 15.10 -34.29
N GLY A 340 24.28 15.80 -34.79
CA GLY A 340 24.43 17.13 -35.36
C GLY A 340 24.49 18.16 -34.24
N ASP A 341 25.64 18.81 -34.07
CA ASP A 341 25.78 19.90 -33.12
C ASP A 341 25.14 21.16 -33.73
N GLU A 342 23.98 21.56 -33.22
CA GLU A 342 23.26 22.76 -33.69
C GLU A 342 24.03 24.06 -33.39
N ILE A 343 24.89 24.05 -32.36
CA ILE A 343 25.62 25.25 -31.92
C ILE A 343 26.71 25.60 -32.94
N ASP A 344 27.51 24.60 -33.31
CA ASP A 344 28.64 24.77 -34.23
C ASP A 344 28.26 24.44 -35.68
N ASN A 345 27.05 23.92 -35.92
CA ASN A 345 26.56 23.41 -37.20
C ASN A 345 27.50 22.35 -37.82
N VAL A 346 28.03 21.46 -36.97
CA VAL A 346 28.99 20.41 -37.34
C VAL A 346 28.45 19.05 -36.88
N THR A 347 28.52 18.05 -37.75
CA THR A 347 28.25 16.66 -37.36
C THR A 347 29.46 16.12 -36.59
N ARG A 348 29.29 15.85 -35.30
CA ARG A 348 30.33 15.29 -34.44
C ARG A 348 30.34 13.77 -34.54
N VAL A 349 31.51 13.16 -34.65
CA VAL A 349 31.65 11.68 -34.62
C VAL A 349 32.09 11.20 -33.24
N PRO A 350 31.76 9.95 -32.86
CA PRO A 350 32.21 9.37 -31.60
C PRO A 350 33.73 9.46 -31.44
N GLY A 351 34.18 9.96 -30.30
CA GLY A 351 35.60 10.16 -29.98
C GLY A 351 36.13 11.57 -30.24
N ASP A 352 35.41 12.40 -31.01
CA ASP A 352 35.78 13.80 -31.22
C ASP A 352 35.85 14.57 -29.90
N LYS A 353 36.88 15.40 -29.75
CA LYS A 353 37.07 16.29 -28.61
C LYS A 353 37.10 17.73 -29.08
N TRP A 354 36.50 18.63 -28.31
CA TRP A 354 36.58 20.07 -28.56
C TRP A 354 36.46 20.87 -27.27
N VAL A 355 36.90 22.13 -27.32
CA VAL A 355 36.81 23.07 -26.20
C VAL A 355 35.60 23.97 -26.37
N ILE A 356 34.82 24.09 -25.31
CA ILE A 356 33.72 25.01 -25.13
C ILE A 356 34.24 26.17 -24.29
N ARG A 357 34.38 27.37 -24.88
CA ARG A 357 34.82 28.57 -24.15
C ARG A 357 33.64 29.36 -23.59
N GLY A 358 33.85 30.06 -22.47
CA GLY A 358 32.90 31.05 -21.95
C GLY A 358 33.00 32.42 -22.66
N PRO A 359 32.19 33.42 -22.25
CA PRO A 359 31.22 33.36 -21.16
C PRO A 359 29.89 32.74 -21.62
N ARG A 360 29.52 31.56 -21.08
CA ARG A 360 28.23 30.91 -21.36
C ARG A 360 27.85 29.88 -20.31
N GLU A 361 26.55 29.62 -20.19
CA GLU A 361 26.02 28.46 -19.48
C GLU A 361 25.98 27.28 -20.45
N TYR A 362 26.56 26.14 -20.06
CA TYR A 362 26.63 24.94 -20.88
C TYR A 362 25.97 23.76 -20.20
N ILE A 363 25.12 23.06 -20.96
CA ILE A 363 24.46 21.83 -20.53
C ILE A 363 24.86 20.75 -21.52
N PRO A 364 25.55 19.69 -21.08
CA PRO A 364 25.97 18.64 -21.99
C PRO A 364 24.73 17.90 -22.52
N PRO A 365 24.56 17.78 -23.86
CA PRO A 365 23.56 16.90 -24.43
C PRO A 365 23.89 15.44 -24.11
N VAL A 366 22.90 14.56 -24.26
CA VAL A 366 22.99 13.13 -23.91
C VAL A 366 24.18 12.43 -24.58
N GLN A 367 24.52 12.84 -25.80
CA GLN A 367 25.57 12.25 -26.63
C GLN A 367 26.98 12.73 -26.26
N VAL A 368 27.11 13.68 -25.32
CA VAL A 368 28.37 14.35 -25.00
C VAL A 368 28.77 14.15 -23.55
N GLU A 369 30.05 13.84 -23.34
CA GLU A 369 30.65 13.70 -22.02
C GLU A 369 31.61 14.86 -21.74
N VAL A 370 31.50 15.42 -20.53
CA VAL A 370 32.44 16.43 -20.03
C VAL A 370 33.68 15.74 -19.47
N LEU A 371 34.85 16.02 -20.04
CA LEU A 371 36.12 15.44 -19.59
C LEU A 371 36.82 16.29 -18.53
N GLN A 372 37.02 17.58 -18.82
CA GLN A 372 37.84 18.43 -17.96
C GLN A 372 37.42 19.91 -18.06
N LYS A 373 37.39 20.61 -16.92
CA LYS A 373 37.34 22.07 -16.86
C LYS A 373 38.75 22.64 -16.98
N ARG A 374 38.93 23.67 -17.81
CA ARG A 374 40.18 24.38 -18.03
C ARG A 374 40.01 25.86 -17.72
N LYS A 375 41.09 26.46 -17.23
CA LYS A 375 41.21 27.90 -17.07
C LYS A 375 42.25 28.44 -18.02
N ALA A 376 42.00 29.64 -18.54
CA ALA A 376 42.98 30.40 -19.25
C ALA A 376 44.09 30.79 -18.27
N ILE A 377 45.32 30.67 -18.74
CA ILE A 377 46.50 31.02 -17.96
C ILE A 377 46.80 32.49 -18.29
N PRO A 378 46.66 33.41 -17.32
CA PRO A 378 47.04 34.80 -17.54
C PRO A 378 48.54 34.89 -17.71
N LEU A 379 48.99 35.55 -18.77
CA LEU A 379 50.40 35.76 -19.08
C LEU A 379 50.62 37.25 -19.35
N ASP A 380 51.55 37.83 -18.60
CA ASP A 380 52.04 39.19 -18.82
C ASP A 380 52.98 39.25 -20.04
N GLU A 381 53.33 40.45 -20.54
CA GLU A 381 54.13 40.67 -21.76
C GLU A 381 55.46 39.87 -21.76
N ASN A 382 56.07 39.71 -20.58
CA ASN A 382 57.33 38.99 -20.40
C ASN A 382 57.15 37.57 -19.86
N GLU A 383 55.92 37.09 -19.65
CA GLU A 383 55.63 35.74 -19.20
C GLU A 383 55.22 34.84 -20.36
N GLY A 384 55.48 33.55 -20.21
CA GLY A 384 55.07 32.56 -21.18
C GLY A 384 54.96 31.16 -20.62
N ILE A 385 54.43 30.24 -21.41
CA ILE A 385 54.30 28.82 -21.10
C ILE A 385 54.82 27.96 -22.25
N TYR A 386 55.30 26.77 -21.92
CA TYR A 386 55.58 25.73 -22.90
C TYR A 386 54.34 24.86 -23.09
N VAL A 387 53.91 24.72 -24.34
CA VAL A 387 52.75 23.92 -24.73
C VAL A 387 53.20 22.85 -25.70
N ARG A 388 52.74 21.62 -25.45
CA ARG A 388 52.92 20.48 -26.35
C ARG A 388 51.60 20.11 -26.99
N ASP A 389 51.62 19.94 -28.31
CA ASP A 389 50.52 19.36 -29.06
C ASP A 389 50.59 17.82 -28.97
N LEU A 390 49.51 17.19 -28.50
CA LEU A 390 49.37 15.76 -28.32
C LEU A 390 49.24 15.00 -29.65
N LYS A 391 48.77 15.65 -30.73
CA LYS A 391 48.65 15.02 -32.05
C LYS A 391 49.98 15.03 -32.79
N THR A 392 50.68 16.17 -32.78
CA THR A 392 51.92 16.36 -33.55
C THR A 392 53.19 16.14 -32.73
N GLY A 393 53.08 16.13 -31.40
CA GLY A 393 54.22 16.08 -30.48
C GLY A 393 55.02 17.39 -30.41
N ARG A 394 54.64 18.42 -31.19
CA ARG A 394 55.41 19.66 -31.32
C ARG A 394 55.30 20.49 -30.04
N VAL A 395 56.45 20.89 -29.50
CA VAL A 395 56.56 21.79 -28.35
C VAL A 395 56.78 23.22 -28.84
N ARG A 396 56.05 24.18 -28.29
CA ARG A 396 56.19 25.61 -28.59
C ARG A 396 56.09 26.45 -27.33
N ALA A 397 56.71 27.63 -27.36
CA ALA A 397 56.57 28.66 -26.35
C ALA A 397 55.47 29.64 -26.76
N ILE A 398 54.58 29.98 -25.82
CA ILE A 398 53.54 31.00 -25.97
C ILE A 398 53.83 32.10 -24.97
N VAL A 399 53.91 33.35 -25.43
CA VAL A 399 54.40 34.50 -24.64
C VAL A 399 53.44 35.68 -24.80
N GLY A 400 53.26 36.45 -23.72
CA GLY A 400 52.69 37.79 -23.76
C GLY A 400 51.18 37.91 -23.88
N ASN A 401 50.45 36.80 -23.97
CA ASN A 401 48.99 36.80 -24.12
C ASN A 401 48.35 35.72 -23.24
N THR A 402 47.25 36.05 -22.57
CA THR A 402 46.42 35.07 -21.84
C THR A 402 46.04 33.92 -22.76
N TYR A 403 46.40 32.70 -22.38
CA TYR A 403 46.27 31.54 -23.25
C TYR A 403 45.45 30.43 -22.60
N MET A 404 44.48 29.90 -23.35
CA MET A 404 43.72 28.71 -22.97
C MET A 404 44.12 27.55 -23.87
N LEU A 405 44.64 26.49 -23.25
CA LEU A 405 45.05 25.26 -23.92
C LEU A 405 43.88 24.63 -24.68
N THR A 406 44.10 24.29 -25.94
CA THR A 406 43.12 23.58 -26.78
C THR A 406 43.00 22.10 -26.41
N GLN A 407 41.99 21.39 -26.93
CA GLN A 407 41.70 19.99 -26.58
C GLN A 407 42.86 19.01 -26.81
N ASP A 408 43.77 19.35 -27.72
CA ASP A 408 44.91 18.53 -28.12
C ASP A 408 46.22 19.08 -27.52
N GLU A 409 46.15 20.00 -26.57
CA GLU A 409 47.33 20.62 -25.96
C GLU A 409 47.44 20.32 -24.47
N GLU A 410 48.68 20.14 -24.02
CA GLU A 410 49.08 20.03 -22.62
C GLU A 410 50.23 20.97 -22.29
N LEU A 411 50.39 21.29 -21.00
CA LEU A 411 51.57 22.01 -20.51
C LEU A 411 52.78 21.09 -20.57
N TRP A 412 53.86 21.58 -21.15
CA TRP A 412 55.11 20.83 -21.24
C TRP A 412 56.10 21.32 -20.21
N GLU A 413 56.63 20.40 -19.41
CA GLU A 413 57.65 20.73 -18.42
C GLU A 413 59.03 20.74 -19.06
N LYS A 414 59.69 21.90 -19.04
CA LYS A 414 61.08 22.01 -19.46
C LYS A 414 62.01 21.69 -18.30
N GLU A 415 62.63 20.53 -18.35
CA GLU A 415 63.68 20.17 -17.39
C GLU A 415 64.97 20.92 -17.70
N LEU A 416 65.59 21.48 -16.66
CA LEU A 416 66.90 22.11 -16.75
C LEU A 416 67.90 21.37 -15.85
N PRO A 417 69.20 21.38 -16.21
CA PRO A 417 70.25 20.93 -15.30
C PRO A 417 70.23 21.73 -13.98
N LEU A 418 70.53 21.04 -12.87
CA LEU A 418 70.54 21.60 -11.50
C LEU A 418 71.38 22.89 -11.39
N SER A 419 72.51 22.97 -12.10
CA SER A 419 73.37 24.16 -12.13
C SER A 419 72.66 25.41 -12.65
N ILE A 420 71.79 25.26 -13.66
CA ILE A 420 71.02 26.35 -14.25
C ILE A 420 69.83 26.71 -13.36
N GLU A 421 69.19 25.72 -12.74
CA GLU A 421 68.11 25.97 -11.78
C GLU A 421 68.59 26.78 -10.57
N GLU A 422 69.75 26.42 -10.00
CA GLU A 422 70.37 27.23 -8.94
C GLU A 422 70.72 28.64 -9.40
N PHE A 423 71.23 28.79 -10.63
CA PHE A 423 71.58 30.08 -11.20
C PHE A 423 70.35 30.99 -11.35
N LEU A 424 69.24 30.48 -11.90
CA LEU A 424 67.98 31.20 -12.04
C LEU A 424 67.38 31.59 -10.68
N GLN A 425 67.53 30.74 -9.66
CA GLN A 425 67.10 31.07 -8.30
C GLN A 425 67.90 32.22 -7.70
N ARG A 426 69.22 32.28 -7.94
CA ARG A 426 70.07 33.39 -7.47
C ARG A 426 69.66 34.73 -8.08
N ASP A 427 69.28 34.76 -9.36
CA ASP A 427 68.80 35.97 -10.05
C ASP A 427 67.46 36.48 -9.47
N SER A 428 66.52 35.57 -9.18
CA SER A 428 65.23 35.90 -8.57
C SER A 428 65.34 36.55 -7.17
N LEU A 429 66.44 36.28 -6.45
CA LEU A 429 66.74 36.86 -5.14
C LEU A 429 67.30 38.28 -5.23
N VAL A 430 67.94 38.65 -6.35
CA VAL A 430 68.42 40.02 -6.59
C VAL A 430 67.24 40.97 -6.75
N GLU A 431 66.14 40.52 -7.36
CA GLU A 431 64.90 41.29 -7.52
C GLU A 431 64.18 41.58 -6.19
N ARG A 432 64.16 40.62 -5.26
CA ARG A 432 63.54 40.81 -3.93
C ARG A 432 64.27 41.83 -3.05
N ARG A 433 65.57 42.06 -3.26
CA ARG A 433 66.32 43.11 -2.54
C ARG A 433 65.96 44.53 -2.99
N ALA A 434 65.38 44.71 -4.18
CA ALA A 434 65.00 46.02 -4.70
C ALA A 434 63.57 46.47 -4.30
N LYS A 435 62.71 45.54 -3.84
CA LYS A 435 61.35 45.84 -3.37
C LYS A 435 61.11 45.30 -1.95
N THR A 436 61.40 46.19 -1.00
CA THR A 436 60.82 46.25 0.37
C THR A 436 61.48 45.41 1.48
N THR A 437 62.00 46.14 2.47
CA THR A 437 62.19 45.74 3.88
C THR A 437 60.87 45.30 4.51
N VAL A 438 60.52 44.01 4.43
CA VAL A 438 59.67 43.34 5.44
C VAL A 438 60.12 41.88 5.56
N THR A 439 60.39 41.50 6.80
CA THR A 439 60.73 40.16 7.28
C THR A 439 59.68 39.14 6.84
N SER A 440 60.01 38.28 5.88
CA SER A 440 59.27 37.03 5.66
C SER A 440 60.25 35.91 5.28
N SER A 441 60.03 34.76 5.91
CA SER A 441 60.79 33.52 5.79
C SER A 441 61.12 33.15 4.34
N LEU A 442 62.40 32.86 4.08
CA LEU A 442 62.92 32.32 2.82
C LEU A 442 62.33 30.93 2.53
N GLN A 443 61.13 30.88 1.97
CA GLN A 443 60.67 29.73 1.22
C GLN A 443 61.25 29.83 -0.19
N THR A 444 62.19 28.95 -0.51
CA THR A 444 62.59 28.64 -1.89
C THR A 444 61.37 28.06 -2.60
N THR A 445 60.64 28.91 -3.32
CA THR A 445 59.49 28.49 -4.12
C THR A 445 60.00 27.61 -5.25
N LYS A 446 59.60 26.33 -5.26
CA LYS A 446 59.89 25.37 -6.33
C LYS A 446 59.46 25.99 -7.67
N ARG A 447 60.36 25.98 -8.66
CA ARG A 447 60.09 26.55 -9.98
C ARG A 447 58.95 25.78 -10.66
N ASP A 448 58.03 26.53 -11.27
CA ASP A 448 57.10 25.98 -12.25
C ASP A 448 57.85 25.67 -13.56
N LYS A 449 58.02 24.38 -13.86
CA LYS A 449 58.73 23.90 -15.06
C LYS A 449 57.97 24.15 -16.35
N SER A 450 56.65 24.39 -16.27
CA SER A 450 55.82 24.67 -17.44
C SER A 450 55.90 26.12 -17.92
N ARG A 451 56.35 27.03 -17.05
CA ARG A 451 56.57 28.44 -17.38
C ARG A 451 57.87 28.64 -18.16
N LEU A 452 57.84 29.60 -19.09
CA LEU A 452 58.96 30.01 -19.92
C LEU A 452 60.15 30.39 -19.04
N VAL A 453 61.34 29.92 -19.41
CA VAL A 453 62.57 30.35 -18.74
C VAL A 453 62.83 31.80 -19.14
N THR A 454 62.77 32.71 -18.19
CA THR A 454 63.19 34.10 -18.38
C THR A 454 64.42 34.37 -17.51
N TYR A 455 65.35 35.17 -18.02
CA TYR A 455 66.54 35.60 -17.31
C TYR A 455 66.80 37.06 -17.65
N ARG A 456 67.04 37.89 -16.64
CA ARG A 456 67.23 39.32 -16.83
C ARG A 456 68.73 39.60 -16.88
N VAL A 457 69.24 39.89 -18.08
CA VAL A 457 70.68 40.13 -18.24
C VAL A 457 71.08 41.42 -17.50
N PRO A 458 72.00 41.35 -16.51
CA PRO A 458 72.45 42.53 -15.79
C PRO A 458 73.15 43.54 -16.70
N GLN A 459 73.17 44.80 -16.29
CA GLN A 459 73.86 45.85 -17.05
C GLN A 459 75.35 45.51 -17.20
N ASN A 460 75.88 45.67 -18.41
CA ASN A 460 77.26 45.30 -18.82
C ASN A 460 77.60 43.79 -18.80
N GLN A 461 76.60 42.91 -18.87
CA GLN A 461 76.82 41.47 -19.10
C GLN A 461 76.23 41.02 -20.44
N ALA A 462 76.73 39.90 -20.97
CA ALA A 462 76.18 39.23 -22.13
C ALA A 462 75.93 37.76 -21.79
N VAL A 463 74.80 37.22 -22.24
CA VAL A 463 74.45 35.81 -22.09
C VAL A 463 74.42 35.17 -23.47
N GLN A 464 75.14 34.07 -23.63
CA GLN A 464 75.09 33.26 -24.84
C GLN A 464 74.02 32.18 -24.68
N ILE A 465 73.03 32.18 -25.57
CA ILE A 465 72.01 31.14 -25.65
C ILE A 465 72.33 30.27 -26.86
N ILE A 466 72.51 28.97 -26.63
CA ILE A 466 72.67 27.98 -27.70
C ILE A 466 71.31 27.34 -27.93
N MET A 467 70.73 27.55 -29.11
CA MET A 467 69.53 26.83 -29.52
C MET A 467 69.95 25.51 -30.16
N GLU A 468 69.80 24.42 -29.42
CA GLU A 468 69.86 23.09 -30.00
C GLU A 468 68.64 22.87 -30.90
N ARG A 469 68.89 22.60 -32.19
CA ARG A 469 67.86 22.10 -33.09
C ARG A 469 67.73 20.60 -32.85
N SER A 470 66.69 20.21 -32.12
CA SER A 470 66.24 18.82 -32.00
C SER A 470 65.39 18.42 -33.20
#